data_AF-A0A7X8IV03-F1
#
_entry.id   AF-A0A7X8IV03-F1
#
_cell.length_a   1.000
_cell.length_b   1.000
_cell.length_c   1.000
_cell.angle_alpha   90.00
_cell.angle_beta   90.00
_cell.angle_gamma   90.00
#
_symmetry.space_group_name_H-M   'P 1'
#
loop_
_entity.id
_entity.type
_entity.pdbx_description
1 polymer ?
#
loop_
_entity_poly.entity_id
_entity_poly.type
_entity_poly.pdbx_seq_one_letter_code
_entity_poly.pdbx_strand_id
1 'polypeptide(L)'
;RDERLTTPKEMTFSFEGGIRHFVSFLNENKTPLHQEPIYIDGERDDIIVECSLQYNNSYAEAMFSYVNDINTREGGTHLVGFRSALTRVLNDFLKNSKFAKKMDENFSGDDVREGLTAVLSVKVPEPQFEGQTKTKLGNSEVRGIVESFVNDQLTLYFEQNPDVITAILEKGVLAAKARIAARQARDATRKKNSIDGAGLPGKLADCSEKDASKCEIYIVEGDSAGGSAKMGRNRRFQAILPLWGKMLNVEKTRIDKVIGNDKLQPVIASLGAGIGETFDVTKLRYHKIIIMADADVDGSHIRTLLLTFFYRYMEPLVKEGHVYLAMPPLYKITCDKKIQYAYDDKEKERVIRELGKDPEKINIQRYKGLGEMNPDQLWETTMDPDRRKMMVVTLEDTVEADRTFTTLMGEQVEPRRKFIEDNAIYVSNLDV
;
A
#
# COMPACT_ATOMS: atom_id res chain seq x y z
N ARG A 1 13.53 17.14 17.90
CA ARG A 1 14.99 17.30 17.71
C ARG A 1 15.57 15.91 17.49
N ASP A 2 16.16 15.67 16.32
CA ASP A 2 16.88 14.42 16.02
C ASP A 2 18.36 14.62 16.28
N GLU A 3 18.91 13.90 17.26
CA GLU A 3 20.30 14.01 17.71
C GLU A 3 21.21 12.94 17.11
N ARG A 4 20.70 12.07 16.24
CA ARG A 4 21.48 10.99 15.60
C ARG A 4 22.40 11.50 14.49
N LEU A 5 22.21 12.73 14.05
CA LEU A 5 23.02 13.41 13.03
C LEU A 5 24.09 14.26 13.70
N THR A 6 25.24 14.40 13.04
CA THR A 6 26.34 15.29 13.47
C THR A 6 25.91 16.75 13.65
N THR A 7 24.85 17.17 12.98
CA THR A 7 24.12 18.41 13.24
C THR A 7 22.69 18.07 13.64
N PRO A 8 22.23 18.41 14.87
CA PRO A 8 20.88 18.10 15.30
C PRO A 8 19.83 18.70 14.37
N LYS A 9 18.90 17.87 13.89
CA LYS A 9 17.77 18.35 13.08
C LYS A 9 16.63 18.76 14.00
N GLU A 10 16.33 20.05 14.04
CA GLU A 10 15.20 20.60 14.79
C GLU A 10 14.04 20.89 13.85
N MET A 11 12.85 20.43 14.23
CA MET A 11 11.59 20.71 13.55
C MET A 11 10.61 21.21 14.60
N THR A 12 10.05 22.39 14.37
CA THR A 12 9.00 22.98 15.21
C THR A 12 7.69 22.95 14.43
N PHE A 13 6.65 22.38 15.04
CA PHE A 13 5.33 22.25 14.43
C PHE A 13 4.35 23.15 15.17
N SER A 14 3.75 24.12 14.47
CA SER A 14 2.70 25.00 14.97
C SER A 14 1.72 25.27 13.84
N PHE A 15 0.44 25.00 14.06
CA PHE A 15 -0.58 25.08 13.01
C PHE A 15 -1.84 25.76 13.57
N GLU A 16 -2.07 27.02 13.18
CA GLU A 16 -3.26 27.77 13.61
C GLU A 16 -4.53 27.39 12.84
N GLY A 17 -4.40 26.93 11.59
CA GLY A 17 -5.54 26.59 10.72
C GLY A 17 -6.12 25.18 10.91
N GLY A 18 -5.79 24.50 12.02
CA GLY A 18 -6.39 23.21 12.40
C GLY A 18 -6.39 22.14 11.31
N ILE A 19 -7.48 21.37 11.23
CA ILE A 19 -7.60 20.26 10.26
C ILE A 19 -7.71 20.74 8.80
N ARG A 20 -8.08 22.00 8.56
CA ARG A 20 -8.10 22.60 7.21
C ARG A 20 -6.68 22.69 6.66
N HIS A 21 -5.74 23.21 7.44
CA HIS A 21 -4.32 23.21 7.08
C HIS A 21 -3.77 21.79 6.95
N PHE A 22 -4.27 20.85 7.76
CA PHE A 22 -3.83 19.46 7.65
C PHE A 22 -4.22 18.84 6.29
N VAL A 23 -5.45 19.09 5.80
CA VAL A 23 -5.86 18.66 4.45
C VAL A 23 -5.02 19.33 3.36
N SER A 24 -4.75 20.64 3.47
CA SER A 24 -3.84 21.34 2.54
C SER A 24 -2.44 20.72 2.53
N PHE A 25 -1.89 20.40 3.70
CA PHE A 25 -0.60 19.74 3.86
C PHE A 25 -0.58 18.35 3.21
N LEU A 26 -1.63 17.55 3.40
CA LEU A 26 -1.76 16.22 2.78
C LEU A 26 -1.88 16.27 1.25
N ASN A 27 -2.38 17.39 0.72
CA ASN A 27 -2.50 17.64 -0.72
C ASN A 27 -1.32 18.40 -1.33
N GLU A 28 -0.27 18.76 -0.57
CA GLU A 28 0.87 19.56 -1.05
C GLU A 28 1.54 18.94 -2.29
N ASN A 29 1.61 17.61 -2.35
CA ASN A 29 2.19 16.85 -3.47
C ASN A 29 1.14 16.28 -4.44
N LYS A 30 -0.11 16.73 -4.34
CA LYS A 30 -1.24 16.32 -5.18
C LYS A 30 -1.75 17.56 -5.95
N THR A 31 -2.59 17.37 -6.97
CA THR A 31 -3.20 18.50 -7.69
C THR A 31 -4.67 18.64 -7.27
N PRO A 32 -5.02 19.62 -6.42
CA PRO A 32 -6.40 19.82 -5.98
C PRO A 32 -7.35 20.15 -7.13
N LEU A 33 -8.61 19.71 -7.04
CA LEU A 33 -9.67 20.07 -8.00
C LEU A 33 -10.29 21.43 -7.71
N HIS A 34 -10.17 21.92 -6.48
CA HIS A 34 -10.65 23.21 -6.02
C HIS A 34 -9.63 23.81 -5.05
N GLN A 35 -9.54 25.15 -5.02
CA GLN A 35 -8.45 25.86 -4.34
C GLN A 35 -8.44 25.61 -2.83
N GLU A 36 -9.58 25.83 -2.18
CA GLU A 36 -9.68 25.76 -0.72
C GLU A 36 -10.28 24.43 -0.27
N PRO A 37 -9.76 23.79 0.80
CA PRO A 37 -10.42 22.67 1.43
C PRO A 37 -11.80 23.07 1.97
N ILE A 38 -12.77 22.20 1.76
CA ILE A 38 -14.08 22.30 2.39
C ILE A 38 -13.88 22.07 3.88
N TYR A 39 -14.52 22.89 4.71
CA TYR A 39 -14.46 22.81 6.16
C TYR A 39 -15.86 22.95 6.72
N ILE A 40 -16.25 22.00 7.57
CA ILE A 40 -17.53 21.97 8.26
C ILE A 40 -17.27 21.67 9.73
N ASP A 41 -17.87 22.44 10.62
CA ASP A 41 -17.77 22.27 12.06
C ASP A 41 -19.10 22.55 12.75
N GLY A 42 -19.30 21.91 13.90
CA GLY A 42 -20.47 22.15 14.71
C GLY A 42 -20.66 21.09 15.78
N GLU A 43 -21.70 21.30 16.57
CA GLU A 43 -22.09 20.42 17.66
C GLU A 43 -23.51 19.90 17.42
N ARG A 44 -23.71 18.60 17.63
CA ARG A 44 -25.03 17.96 17.54
C ARG A 44 -25.10 16.85 18.57
N ASP A 45 -26.15 16.88 19.40
CA ASP A 45 -26.39 15.89 20.46
C ASP A 45 -25.15 15.67 21.37
N ASP A 46 -24.55 16.77 21.84
CA ASP A 46 -23.32 16.81 22.66
C ASP A 46 -22.06 16.22 22.00
N ILE A 47 -22.10 15.97 20.69
CA ILE A 47 -20.97 15.54 19.88
C ILE A 47 -20.49 16.69 19.01
N ILE A 48 -19.21 17.04 19.15
CA ILE A 48 -18.57 18.03 18.28
C ILE A 48 -18.01 17.29 17.08
N VAL A 49 -18.40 17.70 15.88
CA VAL A 49 -17.92 17.14 14.61
C VAL A 49 -17.19 18.23 13.86
N GLU A 50 -15.93 17.97 13.53
CA GLU A 50 -15.08 18.84 12.72
C GLU A 50 -14.56 18.02 11.55
N CYS A 51 -14.82 18.46 10.31
CA CYS A 51 -14.40 17.74 9.12
C CYS A 51 -13.84 18.71 8.09
N SER A 52 -12.68 18.37 7.54
CA SER A 52 -12.15 19.04 6.35
C SER A 52 -11.91 18.03 5.24
N LEU A 53 -12.22 18.42 4.01
CA LEU A 53 -12.03 17.57 2.84
C LEU A 53 -11.71 18.37 1.58
N GLN A 54 -10.90 17.77 0.72
CA GLN A 54 -10.52 18.34 -0.58
C GLN A 54 -10.27 17.23 -1.58
N TYR A 55 -10.85 17.37 -2.76
CA TYR A 55 -10.61 16.46 -3.86
C TYR A 55 -9.36 16.86 -4.64
N ASN A 56 -8.65 15.87 -5.16
CA ASN A 56 -7.50 16.04 -6.03
C ASN A 56 -7.62 15.15 -7.28
N ASN A 57 -6.67 15.26 -8.20
CA ASN A 57 -6.66 14.50 -9.45
C ASN A 57 -6.21 13.03 -9.30
N SER A 58 -5.74 12.60 -8.12
CA SER A 58 -5.26 11.23 -7.89
C SER A 58 -6.41 10.23 -7.78
N TYR A 59 -6.08 8.94 -7.70
CA TYR A 59 -7.06 7.85 -7.62
C TYR A 59 -7.21 7.28 -6.20
N ALA A 60 -6.32 7.63 -5.27
CA ALA A 60 -6.33 7.08 -3.92
C ALA A 60 -7.19 7.93 -2.96
N GLU A 61 -7.92 7.25 -2.08
CA GLU A 61 -8.53 7.86 -0.90
C GLU A 61 -7.43 8.08 0.16
N ALA A 62 -7.37 9.29 0.73
CA ALA A 62 -6.56 9.61 1.91
C ALA A 62 -7.49 10.09 3.02
N MET A 63 -7.95 9.16 3.86
CA MET A 63 -8.92 9.45 4.92
C MET A 63 -8.29 9.22 6.29
N PHE A 64 -8.26 10.29 7.10
CA PHE A 64 -7.76 10.25 8.47
C PHE A 64 -8.92 10.55 9.43
N SER A 65 -9.06 9.74 10.48
CA SER A 65 -10.16 9.87 11.43
C SER A 65 -9.66 9.86 12.86
N TYR A 66 -10.24 10.73 13.68
CA TYR A 66 -9.83 10.96 15.06
C TYR A 66 -11.06 11.02 15.96
N VAL A 67 -10.94 10.44 17.15
CA VAL A 67 -11.93 10.59 18.23
C VAL A 67 -11.20 11.06 19.49
N ASN A 68 -11.55 12.23 20.01
CA ASN A 68 -10.87 12.85 21.15
C ASN A 68 -9.34 12.87 20.97
N ASP A 69 -8.88 13.33 19.79
CA ASP A 69 -7.47 13.40 19.37
C ASP A 69 -6.74 12.05 19.23
N ILE A 70 -7.44 10.92 19.39
CA ILE A 70 -6.90 9.57 19.16
C ILE A 70 -7.19 9.15 17.72
N ASN A 71 -6.15 8.78 16.97
CA ASN A 71 -6.29 8.28 15.61
C ASN A 71 -6.99 6.90 15.60
N THR A 72 -8.18 6.86 15.01
CA THR A 72 -8.94 5.63 14.80
C THR A 72 -8.51 4.93 13.51
N ARG A 73 -7.37 4.23 13.56
CA ARG A 73 -6.73 3.57 12.40
C ARG A 73 -7.59 2.49 11.73
N GLU A 74 -8.50 1.88 12.49
CA GLU A 74 -9.45 0.87 12.01
C GLU A 74 -10.83 1.47 11.69
N GLY A 75 -10.96 2.80 11.80
CA GLY A 75 -12.19 3.53 11.54
C GLY A 75 -13.17 3.47 12.70
N GLY A 76 -14.46 3.24 12.42
CA GLY A 76 -15.50 3.20 13.43
C GLY A 76 -16.82 3.78 12.95
N THR A 77 -17.76 3.90 13.88
CA THR A 77 -19.13 4.35 13.61
C THR A 77 -19.21 5.77 13.03
N HIS A 78 -18.38 6.69 13.51
CA HIS A 78 -18.22 8.05 12.97
C HIS A 78 -17.81 8.05 11.50
N LEU A 79 -16.81 7.25 11.14
CA LEU A 79 -16.32 7.14 9.77
C LEU A 79 -17.37 6.55 8.83
N VAL A 80 -18.12 5.53 9.30
CA VAL A 80 -19.23 4.94 8.54
C VAL A 80 -20.34 5.98 8.29
N GLY A 81 -20.64 6.81 9.29
CA GLY A 81 -21.60 7.90 9.18
C GLY A 81 -21.19 8.93 8.12
N PHE A 82 -19.95 9.41 8.19
CA PHE A 82 -19.37 10.32 7.20
C PHE A 82 -19.42 9.75 5.76
N ARG A 83 -18.98 8.49 5.57
CA ARG A 83 -18.97 7.85 4.25
C ARG A 83 -20.37 7.70 3.66
N SER A 84 -21.34 7.37 4.51
CA SER A 84 -22.75 7.25 4.13
C SER A 84 -23.33 8.60 3.71
N ALA A 85 -23.05 9.65 4.49
CA ALA A 85 -23.48 11.01 4.20
C ALA A 85 -22.91 11.53 2.89
N LEU A 86 -21.59 11.43 2.70
CA LEU A 86 -20.91 11.91 1.50
C LEU A 86 -21.46 11.23 0.23
N THR A 87 -21.68 9.91 0.30
CA THR A 87 -22.23 9.14 -0.82
C THR A 87 -23.66 9.56 -1.15
N ARG A 88 -24.49 9.82 -0.13
CA ARG A 88 -25.87 10.29 -0.31
C ARG A 88 -25.89 11.68 -0.96
N VAL A 89 -25.16 12.64 -0.38
CA VAL A 89 -25.10 14.03 -0.86
C VAL A 89 -24.67 14.07 -2.32
N LEU A 90 -23.56 13.44 -2.68
CA LEU A 90 -23.08 13.48 -4.07
C LEU A 90 -24.06 12.80 -5.06
N ASN A 91 -24.72 11.72 -4.68
CA ASN A 91 -25.74 11.10 -5.53
C ASN A 91 -26.98 11.98 -5.70
N ASP A 92 -27.38 12.74 -4.69
CA ASP A 92 -28.52 13.65 -4.79
C ASP A 92 -28.20 14.86 -5.69
N PHE A 93 -26.99 15.41 -5.60
CA PHE A 93 -26.51 16.41 -6.57
C PHE A 93 -26.33 15.83 -7.97
N LEU A 94 -25.88 14.57 -8.11
CA LEU A 94 -25.73 13.90 -9.39
C LEU A 94 -27.07 13.82 -10.15
N LYS A 95 -28.15 13.39 -9.47
CA LYS A 95 -29.50 13.25 -10.05
C LYS A 95 -30.00 14.55 -10.68
N ASN A 96 -29.71 15.68 -10.06
CA ASN A 96 -30.14 17.01 -10.50
C ASN A 96 -29.14 17.67 -11.48
N SER A 97 -28.02 17.02 -11.79
CA SER A 97 -26.97 17.56 -12.66
C SER A 97 -27.11 17.15 -14.13
N LYS A 98 -26.41 17.86 -15.02
CA LYS A 98 -26.25 17.48 -16.43
C LYS A 98 -25.56 16.12 -16.63
N PHE A 99 -24.89 15.60 -15.60
CA PHE A 99 -24.13 14.35 -15.67
C PHE A 99 -24.98 13.10 -15.47
N ALA A 100 -26.20 13.23 -14.92
CA ALA A 100 -27.12 12.10 -14.75
C ALA A 100 -27.35 11.33 -16.05
N LYS A 101 -27.46 12.03 -17.18
CA LYS A 101 -27.65 11.42 -18.52
C LYS A 101 -26.44 10.63 -19.03
N LYS A 102 -25.26 10.80 -18.42
CA LYS A 102 -24.00 10.14 -18.82
C LYS A 102 -23.70 8.89 -17.98
N MET A 103 -24.61 8.54 -17.06
CA MET A 103 -24.45 7.51 -16.05
C MET A 103 -25.56 6.47 -16.17
N ASP A 104 -25.19 5.19 -16.22
CA ASP A 104 -26.12 4.07 -16.21
C ASP A 104 -26.43 3.58 -14.79
N GLU A 105 -25.53 3.85 -13.84
CA GLU A 105 -25.63 3.46 -12.43
C GLU A 105 -25.35 4.69 -11.54
N ASN A 106 -25.86 4.70 -10.31
CA ASN A 106 -25.50 5.69 -9.30
C ASN A 106 -24.01 5.53 -8.89
N PHE A 107 -23.46 6.56 -8.24
CA PHE A 107 -22.15 6.42 -7.62
C PHE A 107 -22.21 5.42 -6.46
N SER A 108 -21.26 4.49 -6.46
CA SER A 108 -20.90 3.71 -5.30
C SER A 108 -20.12 4.57 -4.30
N GLY A 109 -19.93 4.06 -3.08
CA GLY A 109 -19.15 4.78 -2.07
C GLY A 109 -17.69 5.01 -2.48
N ASP A 110 -17.10 4.09 -3.24
CA ASP A 110 -15.71 4.19 -3.70
C ASP A 110 -15.56 5.19 -4.84
N ASP A 111 -16.54 5.25 -5.76
CA ASP A 111 -16.57 6.26 -6.82
C ASP A 111 -16.53 7.68 -6.23
N VAL A 112 -17.20 7.85 -5.09
CA VAL A 112 -17.28 9.10 -4.33
C VAL A 112 -15.98 9.42 -3.58
N ARG A 113 -15.25 8.41 -3.12
CA ARG A 113 -14.02 8.58 -2.33
C ARG A 113 -12.74 8.60 -3.18
N GLU A 114 -12.82 8.26 -4.47
CA GLU A 114 -11.67 8.34 -5.38
C GLU A 114 -11.07 9.76 -5.37
N GLY A 115 -9.78 9.87 -5.03
CA GLY A 115 -9.04 11.13 -4.93
C GLY A 115 -9.53 12.10 -3.85
N LEU A 116 -10.31 11.62 -2.87
CA LEU A 116 -10.68 12.37 -1.67
C LEU A 116 -9.49 12.40 -0.69
N THR A 117 -9.13 13.59 -0.22
CA THR A 117 -8.31 13.74 0.99
C THR A 117 -9.16 14.39 2.07
N ALA A 118 -9.33 13.72 3.20
CA ALA A 118 -10.22 14.17 4.25
C ALA A 118 -9.70 13.84 5.65
N VAL A 119 -10.00 14.73 6.59
CA VAL A 119 -9.70 14.60 8.01
C VAL A 119 -11.02 14.80 8.76
N LEU A 120 -11.42 13.77 9.51
CA LEU A 120 -12.60 13.79 10.39
C LEU A 120 -12.14 13.74 11.85
N SER A 121 -12.44 14.77 12.62
CA SER A 121 -12.23 14.82 14.06
C SER A 121 -13.57 14.89 14.77
N VAL A 122 -13.80 13.97 15.70
CA VAL A 122 -15.03 13.93 16.49
C VAL A 122 -14.69 13.97 17.97
N LYS A 123 -15.38 14.81 18.74
CA LYS A 123 -15.29 14.81 20.21
C LYS A 123 -16.53 14.16 20.79
N VAL A 124 -16.33 13.05 21.49
CA VAL A 124 -17.39 12.23 22.08
C VAL A 124 -17.21 12.22 23.60
N PRO A 125 -18.25 12.54 24.40
CA PRO A 125 -18.15 12.56 25.86
C PRO A 125 -17.74 11.20 26.47
N GLU A 126 -18.38 10.11 26.03
CA GLU A 126 -18.12 8.76 26.53
C GLU A 126 -17.78 7.80 25.37
N PRO A 127 -16.54 7.86 24.83
CA PRO A 127 -16.16 7.04 23.69
C PRO A 127 -15.94 5.58 24.11
N GLN A 128 -16.63 4.68 23.43
CA GLN A 128 -16.49 3.24 23.53
C GLN A 128 -15.69 2.74 22.32
N PHE A 129 -14.55 2.09 22.58
CA PHE A 129 -13.70 1.53 21.52
C PHE A 129 -13.80 0.01 21.49
N GLU A 130 -13.71 -0.56 20.28
CA GLU A 130 -13.51 -1.99 20.11
C GLU A 130 -12.05 -2.35 20.40
N GLY A 131 -11.83 -3.35 21.26
CA GLY A 131 -10.50 -3.86 21.59
C GLY A 131 -9.67 -2.96 22.52
N GLN A 132 -8.46 -3.43 22.83
CA GLN A 132 -7.57 -2.79 23.82
C GLN A 132 -6.81 -1.58 23.24
N THR A 133 -6.61 -1.53 21.92
CA THR A 133 -5.75 -0.55 21.23
C THR A 133 -6.45 0.79 20.93
N LYS A 134 -7.72 0.97 21.32
CA LYS A 134 -8.54 2.17 21.04
C LYS A 134 -8.51 2.60 19.56
N THR A 135 -8.51 1.62 18.65
CA THR A 135 -8.30 1.82 17.21
C THR A 135 -9.59 2.01 16.42
N LYS A 136 -10.73 1.60 16.99
CA LYS A 136 -12.04 1.62 16.32
C LYS A 136 -13.16 2.07 17.25
N LEU A 137 -13.94 3.07 16.83
CA LEU A 137 -15.08 3.58 17.60
C LEU A 137 -16.31 2.66 17.46
N GLY A 138 -16.94 2.31 18.59
CA GLY A 138 -18.08 1.39 18.68
C GLY A 138 -19.43 2.04 19.03
N ASN A 139 -19.48 3.32 19.42
CA ASN A 139 -20.72 4.02 19.76
C ASN A 139 -21.68 4.09 18.55
N SER A 140 -22.78 3.34 18.61
CA SER A 140 -23.73 3.19 17.49
C SER A 140 -24.45 4.49 17.11
N GLU A 141 -24.75 5.33 18.10
CA GLU A 141 -25.42 6.62 18.01
C GLU A 141 -24.61 7.65 17.22
N VAL A 142 -23.28 7.62 17.36
CA VAL A 142 -22.36 8.55 16.68
C VAL A 142 -22.48 8.45 15.17
N ARG A 143 -22.79 7.25 14.64
CA ARG A 143 -23.00 7.06 13.20
C ARG A 143 -24.11 7.97 12.67
N GLY A 144 -25.28 7.95 13.31
CA GLY A 144 -26.44 8.70 12.86
C GLY A 144 -26.24 10.21 13.00
N ILE A 145 -25.61 10.62 14.10
CA ILE A 145 -25.30 12.03 14.40
C ILE A 145 -24.34 12.61 13.36
N VAL A 146 -23.21 11.94 13.12
CA VAL A 146 -22.23 12.35 12.10
C VAL A 146 -22.84 12.31 10.70
N GLU A 147 -23.61 11.26 10.37
CA GLU A 147 -24.24 11.14 9.06
C GLU A 147 -25.19 12.31 8.78
N SER A 148 -26.06 12.63 9.74
CA SER A 148 -27.01 13.73 9.61
C SER A 148 -26.31 15.09 9.55
N PHE A 149 -25.33 15.32 10.42
CA PHE A 149 -24.58 16.58 10.45
C PHE A 149 -23.83 16.84 9.14
N VAL A 150 -23.08 15.86 8.66
CA VAL A 150 -22.30 15.96 7.42
C VAL A 150 -23.23 16.13 6.21
N ASN A 151 -24.39 15.47 6.19
CA ASN A 151 -25.36 15.62 5.12
C ASN A 151 -25.87 17.07 5.00
N ASP A 152 -26.29 17.67 6.12
CA ASP A 152 -26.82 19.02 6.14
C ASP A 152 -25.75 20.04 5.71
N GLN A 153 -24.56 19.96 6.32
CA GLN A 153 -23.49 20.94 6.10
C GLN A 153 -22.89 20.85 4.70
N LEU A 154 -22.67 19.64 4.16
CA LEU A 154 -22.17 19.49 2.80
C LEU A 154 -23.21 19.91 1.77
N THR A 155 -24.49 19.64 2.01
CA THR A 155 -25.57 20.10 1.12
C THR A 155 -25.56 21.63 1.05
N LEU A 156 -25.56 22.30 2.20
CA LEU A 156 -25.48 23.76 2.28
C LEU A 156 -24.22 24.30 1.57
N TYR A 157 -23.06 23.69 1.81
CA TYR A 157 -21.81 24.13 1.19
C TYR A 157 -21.85 24.01 -0.34
N PHE A 158 -22.35 22.89 -0.88
CA PHE A 158 -22.41 22.67 -2.32
C PHE A 158 -23.46 23.52 -3.03
N GLU A 159 -24.57 23.85 -2.36
CA GLU A 159 -25.53 24.85 -2.88
C GLU A 159 -24.90 26.24 -3.01
N GLN A 160 -24.03 26.61 -2.06
CA GLN A 160 -23.30 27.89 -2.09
C GLN A 160 -22.09 27.89 -3.04
N ASN A 161 -21.55 26.71 -3.40
CA ASN A 161 -20.35 26.56 -4.22
C ASN A 161 -20.57 25.63 -5.44
N PRO A 162 -21.36 26.04 -6.46
CA PRO A 162 -21.71 25.20 -7.62
C PRO A 162 -20.51 24.71 -8.43
N ASP A 163 -19.45 25.50 -8.54
CA ASP A 163 -18.25 25.13 -9.30
C ASP A 163 -17.50 23.97 -8.65
N VAL A 164 -17.44 23.95 -7.31
CA VAL A 164 -16.77 22.90 -6.54
C VAL A 164 -17.49 21.57 -6.71
N ILE A 165 -18.82 21.55 -6.51
CA ILE A 165 -19.60 20.32 -6.70
C ILE A 165 -19.56 19.84 -8.15
N THR A 166 -19.57 20.75 -9.13
CA THR A 166 -19.45 20.37 -10.55
C THR A 166 -18.15 19.63 -10.83
N ALA A 167 -17.02 20.15 -10.34
CA ALA A 167 -15.71 19.49 -10.49
C ALA A 167 -15.65 18.11 -9.81
N ILE A 168 -16.25 17.99 -8.61
CA ILE A 168 -16.32 16.73 -7.87
C ILE A 168 -17.19 15.70 -8.61
N LEU A 169 -18.36 16.11 -9.12
CA LEU A 169 -19.25 15.24 -9.89
C LEU A 169 -18.58 14.75 -11.18
N GLU A 170 -17.86 15.61 -11.90
CA GLU A 170 -17.11 15.22 -13.10
C GLU A 170 -16.09 14.13 -12.80
N LYS A 171 -15.36 14.25 -11.68
CA LYS A 171 -14.44 13.21 -11.21
C LYS A 171 -15.17 11.91 -10.87
N GLY A 172 -16.27 11.98 -10.10
CA GLY A 172 -17.07 10.81 -9.73
C GLY A 172 -17.61 10.04 -10.94
N VAL A 173 -18.01 10.74 -12.01
CA VAL A 173 -18.44 10.10 -13.28
C VAL A 173 -17.29 9.31 -13.92
N LEU A 174 -16.08 9.84 -13.90
CA LEU A 174 -14.91 9.14 -14.45
C LEU A 174 -14.56 7.90 -13.62
N ALA A 175 -14.62 8.00 -12.29
CA ALA A 175 -14.40 6.89 -11.36
C ALA A 175 -15.43 5.77 -11.59
N ALA A 176 -16.72 6.11 -11.63
CA ALA A 176 -17.80 5.14 -11.85
C ALA A 176 -17.68 4.42 -13.20
N LYS A 177 -17.32 5.15 -14.27
CA LYS A 177 -17.04 4.52 -15.57
C LYS A 177 -15.86 3.56 -15.52
N ALA A 178 -14.79 3.93 -14.80
CA ALA A 178 -13.64 3.04 -14.59
C ALA A 178 -14.04 1.78 -13.80
N ARG A 179 -14.83 1.91 -12.74
CA ARG A 179 -15.37 0.77 -11.98
C ARG A 179 -16.20 -0.17 -12.86
N ILE A 180 -17.11 0.36 -13.67
CA ILE A 180 -17.93 -0.45 -14.58
C ILE A 180 -17.04 -1.17 -15.61
N ALA A 181 -16.05 -0.47 -16.18
CA ALA A 181 -15.09 -1.07 -17.09
C ALA A 181 -14.24 -2.16 -16.41
N ALA A 182 -13.79 -1.94 -15.17
CA ALA A 182 -13.06 -2.91 -14.37
C ALA A 182 -13.90 -4.16 -14.09
N ARG A 183 -15.18 -3.99 -13.74
CA ARG A 183 -16.13 -5.09 -13.54
C ARG A 183 -16.29 -5.91 -14.81
N GLN A 184 -16.48 -5.26 -15.96
CA GLN A 184 -16.59 -5.92 -17.26
C GLN A 184 -15.30 -6.65 -17.65
N ALA A 185 -14.13 -6.04 -17.43
CA ALA A 185 -12.83 -6.66 -17.69
C ALA A 185 -12.62 -7.90 -16.81
N ARG A 186 -12.97 -7.81 -15.52
CA ARG A 186 -12.90 -8.95 -14.59
C ARG A 186 -13.84 -10.08 -15.01
N ASP A 187 -15.07 -9.78 -15.40
CA ASP A 187 -16.02 -10.78 -15.86
C ASP A 187 -15.58 -11.44 -17.17
N ALA A 188 -14.96 -10.68 -18.08
CA ALA A 188 -14.35 -11.21 -19.30
C ALA A 188 -13.18 -12.16 -18.99
N THR A 189 -12.30 -11.79 -18.05
CA THR A 189 -11.19 -12.64 -17.59
C THR A 189 -11.72 -13.89 -16.89
N ARG A 190 -12.75 -13.78 -16.04
CA ARG A 190 -13.37 -14.93 -15.37
C ARG A 190 -14.01 -15.89 -16.36
N LYS A 191 -14.66 -15.38 -17.41
CA LYS A 191 -15.22 -16.22 -18.49
C LYS A 191 -14.14 -16.95 -19.28
N LYS A 192 -13.01 -16.29 -19.58
CA LYS A 192 -11.84 -16.95 -20.19
C LYS A 192 -11.30 -18.08 -19.30
N ASN A 193 -11.08 -17.80 -18.01
CA ASN A 193 -10.58 -18.79 -17.06
C ASN A 193 -11.59 -19.91 -16.77
N SER A 194 -12.89 -19.68 -16.94
CA SER A 194 -13.89 -20.74 -16.78
C SER A 194 -13.91 -21.72 -17.97
N ILE A 195 -13.44 -21.31 -19.14
CA ILE A 195 -13.34 -22.15 -20.34
C ILE A 195 -12.03 -22.97 -20.30
N ASP A 196 -10.95 -22.39 -19.78
CA ASP A 196 -9.63 -23.05 -19.64
C ASP A 196 -9.44 -23.81 -18.31
N GLY A 197 -10.51 -24.03 -17.55
CA GLY A 197 -10.49 -24.58 -16.19
C GLY A 197 -10.01 -23.53 -15.18
N ALA A 198 -10.59 -23.55 -13.97
CA ALA A 198 -10.27 -22.64 -12.87
C ALA A 198 -8.80 -22.80 -12.41
N GLY A 199 -7.88 -22.31 -13.24
CA GLY A 199 -6.46 -22.50 -13.11
C GLY A 199 -5.85 -21.34 -12.36
N LEU A 200 -4.97 -21.68 -11.42
CA LEU A 200 -3.95 -20.76 -10.96
C LEU A 200 -3.12 -20.27 -12.15
N PRO A 201 -2.49 -19.09 -12.06
CA PRO A 201 -1.67 -18.56 -13.15
C PRO A 201 -0.67 -19.61 -13.63
N GLY A 202 -0.52 -19.80 -14.95
CA GLY A 202 0.34 -20.88 -15.49
C GLY A 202 1.81 -20.81 -15.07
N LYS A 203 2.28 -19.62 -14.63
CA LYS A 203 3.62 -19.41 -14.08
C LYS A 203 3.73 -19.73 -12.58
N LEU A 204 2.62 -19.82 -11.85
CA LEU A 204 2.65 -20.14 -10.42
C LEU A 204 3.02 -21.61 -10.23
N ALA A 205 4.12 -21.85 -9.51
CA ALA A 205 4.37 -23.15 -8.93
C ALA A 205 3.70 -23.19 -7.56
N ASP A 206 2.55 -23.85 -7.44
CA ASP A 206 1.79 -23.92 -6.18
C ASP A 206 2.45 -24.86 -5.14
N CYS A 207 2.02 -24.77 -3.88
CA CYS A 207 2.37 -25.72 -2.82
C CYS A 207 1.28 -26.77 -2.57
N SER A 208 1.61 -27.89 -1.94
CA SER A 208 0.63 -28.96 -1.68
C SER A 208 -0.25 -28.70 -0.44
N GLU A 209 0.28 -27.98 0.55
CA GLU A 209 -0.40 -27.62 1.79
C GLU A 209 -1.58 -26.68 1.52
N LYS A 210 -2.66 -26.86 2.28
CA LYS A 210 -3.92 -26.11 2.12
C LYS A 210 -4.17 -25.15 3.27
N ASP A 211 -3.52 -25.35 4.41
CA ASP A 211 -3.56 -24.44 5.54
C ASP A 211 -2.77 -23.16 5.24
N ALA A 212 -3.49 -22.07 4.98
CA ALA A 212 -2.93 -20.78 4.62
C ALA A 212 -1.92 -20.23 5.65
N SER A 213 -2.08 -20.58 6.94
CA SER A 213 -1.16 -20.17 8.02
C SER A 213 0.23 -20.78 7.91
N LYS A 214 0.34 -21.93 7.25
CA LYS A 214 1.61 -22.63 7.00
C LYS A 214 2.18 -22.31 5.63
N CYS A 215 1.34 -21.84 4.70
CA CYS A 215 1.71 -21.60 3.32
C CYS A 215 2.43 -20.26 3.13
N GLU A 216 3.46 -20.30 2.29
CA GLU A 216 4.28 -19.15 1.92
C GLU A 216 4.27 -19.01 0.40
N ILE A 217 4.26 -17.77 -0.10
CA ILE A 217 4.47 -17.48 -1.52
C ILE A 217 5.67 -16.57 -1.69
N TYR A 218 6.62 -16.99 -2.53
CA TYR A 218 7.75 -16.18 -2.96
C TYR A 218 7.41 -15.53 -4.29
N ILE A 219 7.38 -14.21 -4.31
CA ILE A 219 7.26 -13.39 -5.51
C ILE A 219 8.68 -13.07 -5.96
N VAL A 220 9.11 -13.67 -7.06
CA VAL A 220 10.53 -13.70 -7.47
C VAL A 220 10.76 -12.85 -8.71
N GLU A 221 11.88 -12.13 -8.73
CA GLU A 221 12.31 -11.38 -9.91
C GLU A 221 12.81 -12.31 -11.03
N GLY A 222 12.06 -12.39 -12.13
CA GLY A 222 12.47 -13.10 -13.33
C GLY A 222 12.28 -14.63 -13.30
N ASP A 223 12.25 -15.22 -14.50
CA ASP A 223 12.09 -16.67 -14.66
C ASP A 223 13.37 -17.45 -14.26
N SER A 224 14.54 -16.81 -14.29
CA SER A 224 15.82 -17.42 -13.89
C SER A 224 15.87 -17.72 -12.39
N ALA A 225 15.73 -16.69 -11.54
CA ALA A 225 15.65 -16.89 -10.09
C ALA A 225 14.40 -17.70 -9.70
N GLY A 226 13.29 -17.53 -10.42
CA GLY A 226 12.10 -18.37 -10.27
C GLY A 226 12.37 -19.86 -10.49
N GLY A 227 13.21 -20.22 -11.46
CA GLY A 227 13.64 -21.60 -11.72
C GLY A 227 14.44 -22.19 -10.56
N SER A 228 15.46 -21.47 -10.08
CA SER A 228 16.27 -21.89 -8.93
C SER A 228 15.43 -22.03 -7.66
N ALA A 229 14.55 -21.06 -7.40
CA ALA A 229 13.64 -21.09 -6.26
C ALA A 229 12.65 -22.26 -6.35
N LYS A 230 12.11 -22.55 -7.53
CA LYS A 230 11.21 -23.69 -7.75
C LYS A 230 11.87 -25.03 -7.45
N MET A 231 13.16 -25.16 -7.78
CA MET A 231 13.94 -26.37 -7.53
C MET A 231 14.33 -26.53 -6.05
N GLY A 232 14.75 -25.43 -5.40
CA GLY A 232 15.25 -25.45 -4.02
C GLY A 232 14.17 -25.41 -2.93
N ARG A 233 12.94 -25.00 -3.26
CA ARG A 233 11.85 -24.85 -2.27
C ARG A 233 11.44 -26.15 -1.59
N ASN A 234 10.84 -25.99 -0.42
CA ASN A 234 9.99 -27.04 0.13
C ASN A 234 8.59 -26.99 -0.52
N ARG A 235 8.36 -27.92 -1.45
CA ARG A 235 7.12 -28.04 -2.24
C ARG A 235 5.86 -28.21 -1.38
N ARG A 236 6.03 -28.64 -0.13
CA ARG A 236 4.92 -28.84 0.79
C ARG A 236 4.21 -27.52 1.07
N PHE A 237 4.94 -26.47 1.43
CA PHE A 237 4.35 -25.23 1.95
C PHE A 237 4.82 -23.96 1.24
N GLN A 238 5.78 -24.02 0.30
CA GLN A 238 6.29 -22.84 -0.41
C GLN A 238 5.84 -22.83 -1.87
N ALA A 239 5.11 -21.80 -2.26
CA ALA A 239 4.73 -21.46 -3.63
C ALA A 239 5.71 -20.46 -4.24
N ILE A 240 5.94 -20.53 -5.55
CA ILE A 240 6.83 -19.61 -6.29
C ILE A 240 6.07 -18.96 -7.42
N LEU A 241 6.07 -17.63 -7.45
CA LEU A 241 5.50 -16.82 -8.52
C LEU A 241 6.60 -15.95 -9.16
N PRO A 242 7.15 -16.34 -10.31
CA PRO A 242 8.09 -15.51 -11.04
C PRO A 242 7.37 -14.34 -11.71
N LEU A 243 7.89 -13.13 -11.50
CA LEU A 243 7.49 -11.91 -12.20
C LEU A 243 8.31 -11.73 -13.47
N TRP A 244 7.77 -11.00 -14.45
CA TRP A 244 8.47 -10.69 -15.69
C TRP A 244 8.34 -9.22 -16.07
N GLY A 245 9.48 -8.63 -16.42
CA GLY A 245 9.60 -7.21 -16.74
C GLY A 245 9.22 -6.29 -15.59
N LYS A 246 9.17 -4.98 -15.86
CA LYS A 246 8.89 -3.96 -14.84
C LYS A 246 7.40 -3.92 -14.48
N MET A 247 7.09 -3.91 -13.19
CA MET A 247 5.72 -3.81 -12.69
C MET A 247 5.12 -2.44 -12.98
N LEU A 248 3.80 -2.38 -13.12
CA LEU A 248 3.08 -1.14 -13.34
C LEU A 248 3.11 -0.28 -12.07
N ASN A 249 3.50 0.99 -12.19
CA ASN A 249 3.35 1.92 -11.07
C ASN A 249 1.86 2.24 -10.88
N VAL A 250 1.31 1.74 -9.79
CA VAL A 250 -0.12 1.86 -9.53
C VAL A 250 -0.53 3.21 -8.92
N GLU A 251 0.40 3.97 -8.35
CA GLU A 251 0.11 5.30 -7.77
C GLU A 251 -0.50 6.24 -8.81
N LYS A 252 -0.07 6.11 -10.07
CA LYS A 252 -0.50 6.96 -11.19
C LYS A 252 -1.57 6.31 -12.06
N THR A 253 -2.07 5.13 -11.68
CA THR A 253 -2.86 4.30 -12.58
C THR A 253 -4.23 3.97 -11.99
N ARG A 254 -5.25 4.07 -12.83
CA ARG A 254 -6.62 3.69 -12.48
C ARG A 254 -6.76 2.19 -12.23
N ILE A 255 -7.70 1.83 -11.37
CA ILE A 255 -7.93 0.45 -10.95
C ILE A 255 -8.29 -0.49 -12.10
N ASP A 256 -9.00 -0.03 -13.14
CA ASP A 256 -9.35 -0.84 -14.31
C ASP A 256 -8.10 -1.29 -15.09
N LYS A 257 -7.12 -0.41 -15.23
CA LYS A 257 -5.83 -0.73 -15.85
C LYS A 257 -4.96 -1.62 -14.97
N VAL A 258 -5.03 -1.45 -13.65
CA VAL A 258 -4.34 -2.30 -12.68
C VAL A 258 -4.88 -3.73 -12.74
N ILE A 259 -6.21 -3.89 -12.75
CA ILE A 259 -6.88 -5.19 -12.90
C ILE A 259 -6.63 -5.74 -14.31
N GLY A 260 -6.64 -4.93 -15.36
CA GLY A 260 -6.34 -5.39 -16.72
C GLY A 260 -4.87 -5.76 -16.96
N ASN A 261 -3.97 -5.48 -16.01
CA ASN A 261 -2.53 -5.65 -16.22
C ASN A 261 -2.11 -7.13 -16.14
N ASP A 262 -1.44 -7.59 -17.19
CA ASP A 262 -0.94 -8.96 -17.36
C ASP A 262 0.08 -9.40 -16.29
N LYS A 263 0.78 -8.45 -15.66
CA LYS A 263 1.79 -8.73 -14.62
C LYS A 263 1.23 -8.72 -13.20
N LEU A 264 0.21 -7.89 -12.93
CA LEU A 264 -0.45 -7.84 -11.62
C LEU A 264 -1.55 -8.89 -11.47
N GLN A 265 -2.22 -9.27 -12.56
CA GLN A 265 -3.23 -10.33 -12.55
C GLN A 265 -2.74 -11.64 -11.92
N PRO A 266 -1.54 -12.17 -12.24
CA PRO A 266 -0.99 -13.35 -11.58
C PRO A 266 -0.83 -13.20 -10.08
N VAL A 267 -0.45 -12.01 -9.59
CA VAL A 267 -0.29 -11.75 -8.16
C VAL A 267 -1.67 -11.80 -7.48
N ILE A 268 -2.65 -11.06 -8.02
CA ILE A 268 -4.03 -11.02 -7.49
C ILE A 268 -4.64 -12.42 -7.46
N ALA A 269 -4.54 -13.15 -8.59
CA ALA A 269 -5.09 -14.49 -8.73
C ALA A 269 -4.38 -15.52 -7.82
N SER A 270 -3.06 -15.38 -7.62
CA SER A 270 -2.32 -16.29 -6.75
C SER A 270 -2.71 -16.10 -5.29
N LEU A 271 -2.82 -14.86 -4.82
CA LEU A 271 -3.20 -14.56 -3.42
C LEU A 271 -4.64 -14.99 -3.10
N GLY A 272 -5.55 -14.91 -4.08
CA GLY A 272 -6.92 -15.43 -3.97
C GLY A 272 -7.87 -14.60 -3.09
N ALA A 273 -7.39 -13.46 -2.56
CA ALA A 273 -8.13 -12.59 -1.64
C ALA A 273 -8.92 -11.48 -2.34
N GLY A 274 -8.84 -11.32 -3.67
CA GLY A 274 -9.44 -10.19 -4.38
C GLY A 274 -8.50 -8.97 -4.44
N ILE A 275 -9.03 -7.78 -4.72
CA ILE A 275 -8.29 -6.51 -4.79
C ILE A 275 -9.22 -5.33 -4.49
N GLY A 276 -8.70 -4.28 -3.84
CA GLY A 276 -9.46 -3.07 -3.54
C GLY A 276 -10.70 -3.39 -2.69
N GLU A 277 -11.88 -2.96 -3.14
CA GLU A 277 -13.16 -3.22 -2.46
C GLU A 277 -13.48 -4.70 -2.25
N THR A 278 -13.05 -5.55 -3.17
CA THR A 278 -13.31 -6.99 -3.08
C THR A 278 -12.24 -7.74 -2.29
N PHE A 279 -11.25 -7.01 -1.77
CA PHE A 279 -10.16 -7.58 -1.02
C PHE A 279 -10.67 -8.07 0.35
N ASP A 280 -10.44 -9.35 0.61
CA ASP A 280 -10.79 -10.03 1.85
C ASP A 280 -9.59 -10.86 2.30
N VAL A 281 -8.90 -10.34 3.32
CA VAL A 281 -7.71 -10.97 3.91
C VAL A 281 -7.99 -12.36 4.45
N THR A 282 -9.23 -12.67 4.86
CA THR A 282 -9.59 -14.00 5.39
C THR A 282 -9.58 -15.08 4.33
N LYS A 283 -9.66 -14.70 3.05
CA LYS A 283 -9.58 -15.60 1.89
C LYS A 283 -8.15 -15.79 1.38
N LEU A 284 -7.16 -15.23 2.07
CA LEU A 284 -5.77 -15.29 1.65
C LEU A 284 -5.26 -16.73 1.62
N ARG A 285 -4.61 -17.11 0.52
CA ARG A 285 -4.06 -18.47 0.36
C ARG A 285 -2.71 -18.69 1.05
N TYR A 286 -1.98 -17.61 1.34
CA TYR A 286 -0.64 -17.65 1.93
C TYR A 286 -0.49 -16.54 2.97
N HIS A 287 -0.32 -16.89 4.25
CA HIS A 287 -0.13 -15.91 5.31
C HIS A 287 1.26 -15.26 5.31
N LYS A 288 2.19 -15.78 4.48
CA LYS A 288 3.50 -15.18 4.26
C LYS A 288 3.71 -14.91 2.78
N ILE A 289 3.72 -13.63 2.43
CA ILE A 289 3.99 -13.12 1.10
C ILE A 289 5.40 -12.55 1.12
N ILE A 290 6.33 -13.23 0.47
CA ILE A 290 7.76 -12.93 0.54
C ILE A 290 8.18 -12.36 -0.81
N ILE A 291 8.61 -11.11 -0.83
CA ILE A 291 9.20 -10.48 -2.01
C ILE A 291 10.68 -10.85 -2.04
N MET A 292 11.09 -11.58 -3.07
CA MET A 292 12.45 -12.04 -3.27
C MET A 292 13.00 -11.46 -4.58
N ALA A 293 13.58 -10.28 -4.46
CA ALA A 293 14.17 -9.50 -5.57
C ALA A 293 15.67 -9.35 -5.36
N ASP A 294 16.39 -9.02 -6.43
CA ASP A 294 17.85 -8.91 -6.41
C ASP A 294 18.31 -7.72 -5.54
N ALA A 295 19.56 -7.80 -5.05
CA ALA A 295 20.17 -6.77 -4.22
C ALA A 295 20.79 -5.62 -5.06
N ASP A 296 20.13 -5.26 -6.15
CA ASP A 296 20.54 -4.23 -7.09
C ASP A 296 19.48 -3.10 -7.21
N VAL A 297 19.70 -2.21 -8.17
CA VAL A 297 18.79 -1.08 -8.45
C VAL A 297 17.44 -1.52 -9.00
N ASP A 298 17.39 -2.55 -9.85
CA ASP A 298 16.15 -3.03 -10.46
C ASP A 298 15.30 -3.81 -9.44
N GLY A 299 15.90 -4.64 -8.60
CA GLY A 299 15.24 -5.32 -7.49
C GLY A 299 14.71 -4.34 -6.45
N SER A 300 15.45 -3.27 -6.13
CA SER A 300 14.97 -2.16 -5.29
C SER A 300 13.74 -1.48 -5.88
N HIS A 301 13.71 -1.29 -7.19
CA HIS A 301 12.57 -0.72 -7.89
C HIS A 301 11.35 -1.65 -7.86
N ILE A 302 11.54 -2.96 -8.08
CA ILE A 302 10.46 -3.95 -8.00
C ILE A 302 9.86 -4.01 -6.59
N ARG A 303 10.70 -4.03 -5.55
CA ARG A 303 10.25 -3.96 -4.15
C ARG A 303 9.36 -2.76 -3.94
N THR A 304 9.81 -1.57 -4.37
CA THR A 304 9.05 -0.33 -4.21
C THR A 304 7.68 -0.40 -4.92
N LEU A 305 7.65 -0.93 -6.16
CA LEU A 305 6.40 -1.08 -6.93
C LEU A 305 5.42 -2.05 -6.26
N LEU A 306 5.90 -3.20 -5.77
CA LEU A 306 5.06 -4.18 -5.07
C LEU A 306 4.56 -3.66 -3.72
N LEU A 307 5.41 -2.97 -2.95
CA LEU A 307 5.00 -2.34 -1.70
C LEU A 307 3.94 -1.27 -1.93
N THR A 308 4.10 -0.46 -2.99
CA THR A 308 3.08 0.52 -3.40
C THR A 308 1.77 -0.19 -3.77
N PHE A 309 1.84 -1.30 -4.52
CA PHE A 309 0.67 -2.09 -4.90
C PHE A 309 -0.07 -2.67 -3.70
N PHE A 310 0.66 -3.30 -2.77
CA PHE A 310 0.06 -3.85 -1.55
C PHE A 310 -0.50 -2.76 -0.64
N TYR A 311 0.22 -1.65 -0.45
CA TYR A 311 -0.26 -0.53 0.35
C TYR A 311 -1.56 0.07 -0.23
N ARG A 312 -1.62 0.30 -1.54
CA ARG A 312 -2.77 0.97 -2.18
C ARG A 312 -4.02 0.13 -2.34
N TYR A 313 -3.89 -1.18 -2.60
CA TYR A 313 -5.05 -2.02 -2.93
C TYR A 313 -5.24 -3.24 -2.03
N MET A 314 -4.29 -3.52 -1.14
CA MET A 314 -4.32 -4.66 -0.22
C MET A 314 -3.75 -4.27 1.14
N GLU A 315 -4.06 -3.04 1.61
CA GLU A 315 -3.52 -2.46 2.84
C GLU A 315 -3.59 -3.42 4.06
N PRO A 316 -4.67 -4.23 4.26
CA PRO A 316 -4.72 -5.17 5.37
C PRO A 316 -3.58 -6.20 5.38
N LEU A 317 -3.00 -6.56 4.21
CA LEU A 317 -1.83 -7.45 4.17
C LEU A 317 -0.63 -6.86 4.91
N VAL A 318 -0.44 -5.55 4.81
CA VAL A 318 0.67 -4.85 5.44
C VAL A 318 0.36 -4.61 6.92
N LYS A 319 -0.88 -4.22 7.24
CA LYS A 319 -1.33 -4.01 8.63
C LYS A 319 -1.25 -5.29 9.48
N GLU A 320 -1.63 -6.44 8.91
CA GLU A 320 -1.64 -7.73 9.60
C GLU A 320 -0.27 -8.46 9.55
N GLY A 321 0.75 -7.86 8.93
CA GLY A 321 2.11 -8.40 8.92
C GLY A 321 2.29 -9.64 8.03
N HIS A 322 1.56 -9.71 6.92
CA HIS A 322 1.67 -10.80 5.94
C HIS A 322 2.76 -10.57 4.89
N VAL A 323 3.33 -9.36 4.78
CA VAL A 323 4.32 -9.00 3.75
C VAL A 323 5.74 -8.99 4.33
N TYR A 324 6.64 -9.69 3.64
CA TYR A 324 8.03 -9.87 4.02
C TYR A 324 8.96 -9.55 2.85
N LEU A 325 10.17 -9.09 3.14
CA LEU A 325 11.27 -8.98 2.18
C LEU A 325 12.31 -10.05 2.50
N ALA A 326 12.63 -10.87 1.51
CA ALA A 326 13.74 -11.82 1.64
C ALA A 326 15.07 -11.05 1.70
N MET A 327 16.00 -11.53 2.54
CA MET A 327 17.35 -11.00 2.63
C MET A 327 18.35 -12.07 2.18
N PRO A 328 18.68 -12.15 0.88
CA PRO A 328 19.76 -13.02 0.42
C PRO A 328 21.13 -12.51 0.89
N PRO A 329 22.14 -13.38 1.02
CA PRO A 329 23.49 -12.97 1.41
C PRO A 329 24.18 -12.19 0.27
N LEU A 330 25.00 -11.20 0.63
CA LEU A 330 25.79 -10.44 -0.34
C LEU A 330 27.11 -11.13 -0.70
N TYR A 331 27.68 -11.89 0.24
CA TYR A 331 28.97 -12.54 0.07
C TYR A 331 28.91 -14.01 0.45
N LYS A 332 29.63 -14.82 -0.33
CA LYS A 332 30.02 -16.19 -0.01
C LYS A 332 31.52 -16.22 0.22
N ILE A 333 31.91 -16.62 1.43
CA ILE A 333 33.29 -16.68 1.88
C ILE A 333 33.66 -18.16 2.01
N THR A 334 34.65 -18.60 1.24
CA THR A 334 35.12 -19.98 1.21
C THR A 334 36.56 -20.05 1.70
N CYS A 335 36.81 -20.86 2.74
CA CYS A 335 38.15 -21.09 3.29
C CYS A 335 38.31 -22.57 3.66
N ASP A 336 39.35 -23.24 3.18
CA ASP A 336 39.65 -24.66 3.52
C ASP A 336 38.41 -25.60 3.39
N LYS A 337 37.59 -25.41 2.34
CA LYS A 337 36.30 -26.09 2.06
C LYS A 337 35.11 -25.74 2.97
N LYS A 338 35.29 -24.87 3.97
CA LYS A 338 34.17 -24.30 4.75
C LYS A 338 33.58 -23.11 4.00
N ILE A 339 32.25 -23.05 3.92
CA ILE A 339 31.51 -21.95 3.31
C ILE A 339 30.81 -21.19 4.44
N GLN A 340 30.94 -19.87 4.44
CA GLN A 340 30.17 -18.97 5.29
C GLN A 340 29.57 -17.85 4.43
N TYR A 341 28.42 -17.34 4.86
CA TYR A 341 27.69 -16.29 4.16
C TYR A 341 27.68 -15.01 5.00
N ALA A 342 27.79 -13.86 4.34
CA ALA A 342 27.68 -12.55 4.97
C ALA A 342 26.65 -11.68 4.25
N TYR A 343 25.87 -10.93 5.02
CA TYR A 343 24.73 -10.14 4.52
C TYR A 343 25.04 -8.65 4.41
N ASP A 344 26.14 -8.19 5.01
CA ASP A 344 26.66 -6.83 4.86
C ASP A 344 28.20 -6.81 4.92
N ASP A 345 28.79 -5.66 4.62
CA ASP A 345 30.24 -5.47 4.64
C ASP A 345 30.86 -5.67 6.03
N LYS A 346 30.14 -5.30 7.11
CA LYS A 346 30.63 -5.45 8.49
C LYS A 346 30.70 -6.92 8.89
N GLU A 347 29.69 -7.71 8.52
CA GLU A 347 29.63 -9.14 8.72
C GLU A 347 30.70 -9.86 7.90
N LYS A 348 30.94 -9.42 6.66
CA LYS A 348 32.06 -9.92 5.84
C LYS A 348 33.39 -9.71 6.55
N GLU A 349 33.67 -8.50 7.02
CA GLU A 349 34.91 -8.20 7.75
C GLU A 349 35.02 -8.97 9.08
N ARG A 350 33.90 -9.18 9.78
CA ARG A 350 33.86 -9.99 11.00
C ARG A 350 34.21 -11.45 10.69
N VAL A 351 33.57 -12.04 9.68
CA VAL A 351 33.82 -13.43 9.25
C VAL A 351 35.28 -13.61 8.83
N ILE A 352 35.85 -12.67 8.07
CA ILE A 352 37.27 -12.74 7.67
C ILE A 352 38.19 -12.69 8.88
N ARG A 353 37.91 -11.82 9.86
CA ARG A 353 38.69 -11.73 11.11
C ARG A 353 38.60 -13.00 11.95
N GLU A 354 37.41 -13.58 12.08
CA GLU A 354 37.18 -14.81 12.83
C GLU A 354 37.86 -16.03 12.21
N LEU A 355 37.99 -16.06 10.88
CA LEU A 355 38.70 -17.14 10.19
C LEU A 355 40.20 -17.12 10.52
N GLY A 356 40.81 -15.94 10.76
CA GLY A 356 42.21 -15.82 11.22
C GLY A 356 43.26 -16.44 10.29
N LYS A 357 42.94 -16.56 8.99
CA LYS A 357 43.77 -17.19 7.95
C LYS A 357 44.39 -16.14 7.03
N ASP A 358 45.46 -16.54 6.33
CA ASP A 358 46.05 -15.72 5.27
C ASP A 358 44.98 -15.29 4.25
N PRO A 359 44.92 -13.99 3.86
CA PRO A 359 43.97 -13.49 2.88
C PRO A 359 43.98 -14.28 1.56
N GLU A 360 45.14 -14.80 1.16
CA GLU A 360 45.30 -15.58 -0.09
C GLU A 360 44.56 -16.94 -0.08
N LYS A 361 44.18 -17.45 1.09
CA LYS A 361 43.44 -18.72 1.24
C LYS A 361 41.92 -18.51 1.31
N ILE A 362 41.46 -17.26 1.35
CA ILE A 362 40.06 -16.89 1.47
C ILE A 362 39.54 -16.50 0.09
N ASN A 363 38.63 -17.31 -0.46
CA ASN A 363 37.93 -16.95 -1.69
C ASN A 363 36.60 -16.26 -1.33
N ILE A 364 36.43 -15.03 -1.79
CA ILE A 364 35.23 -14.22 -1.56
C ILE A 364 34.50 -14.05 -2.90
N GLN A 365 33.31 -14.61 -3.00
CA GLN A 365 32.39 -14.38 -4.11
C GLN A 365 31.31 -13.40 -3.66
N ARG A 366 31.12 -12.31 -4.40
CA ARG A 366 29.99 -11.39 -4.21
C ARG A 366 28.85 -11.82 -5.13
N TYR A 367 27.65 -11.99 -4.59
CA TYR A 367 26.47 -12.23 -5.40
C TYR A 367 25.95 -10.90 -5.94
N LYS A 368 25.65 -10.86 -7.24
CA LYS A 368 24.98 -9.70 -7.86
C LYS A 368 23.48 -9.91 -8.02
N GLY A 369 23.05 -11.15 -8.23
CA GLY A 369 21.64 -11.50 -8.34
C GLY A 369 21.36 -12.92 -7.86
N LEU A 370 20.10 -13.20 -7.57
CA LEU A 370 19.62 -14.49 -7.06
C LEU A 370 19.85 -15.63 -8.06
N GLY A 371 19.90 -15.33 -9.36
CA GLY A 371 20.17 -16.30 -10.43
C GLY A 371 21.59 -16.90 -10.40
N GLU A 372 22.53 -16.27 -9.69
CA GLU A 372 23.90 -16.80 -9.51
C GLU A 372 23.98 -17.89 -8.44
N MET A 373 22.91 -18.06 -7.64
CA MET A 373 22.83 -19.04 -6.58
C MET A 373 22.24 -20.36 -7.10
N ASN A 374 22.94 -21.45 -6.82
CA ASN A 374 22.37 -22.79 -7.07
C ASN A 374 21.20 -23.05 -6.10
N PRO A 375 20.25 -23.94 -6.45
CA PRO A 375 19.05 -24.21 -5.66
C PRO A 375 19.32 -24.51 -4.18
N ASP A 376 20.34 -25.32 -3.88
CA ASP A 376 20.71 -25.67 -2.50
C ASP A 376 21.20 -24.45 -1.72
N GLN A 377 21.98 -23.57 -2.35
CA GLN A 377 22.47 -22.34 -1.72
C GLN A 377 21.32 -21.38 -1.43
N LEU A 378 20.39 -21.25 -2.37
CA LEU A 378 19.22 -20.39 -2.21
C LEU A 378 18.32 -20.89 -1.07
N TRP A 379 18.14 -22.23 -0.97
CA TRP A 379 17.44 -22.86 0.14
C TRP A 379 18.11 -22.53 1.48
N GLU A 380 19.38 -22.91 1.65
CA GLU A 380 20.09 -22.82 2.94
C GLU A 380 20.23 -21.40 3.48
N THR A 381 20.21 -20.39 2.60
CA THR A 381 20.50 -18.99 2.98
C THR A 381 19.28 -18.11 3.07
N THR A 382 18.26 -18.35 2.23
CA THR A 382 17.18 -17.39 1.97
C THR A 382 15.79 -17.99 2.10
N MET A 383 15.62 -19.31 1.86
CA MET A 383 14.29 -19.92 1.86
C MET A 383 14.01 -20.87 3.03
N ASP A 384 15.04 -21.40 3.67
CA ASP A 384 14.93 -22.29 4.82
C ASP A 384 14.41 -21.53 6.06
N PRO A 385 13.21 -21.86 6.59
CA PRO A 385 12.64 -21.18 7.75
C PRO A 385 13.54 -21.18 8.99
N ASP A 386 14.41 -22.19 9.15
CA ASP A 386 15.28 -22.34 10.32
C ASP A 386 16.52 -21.45 10.25
N ARG A 387 16.87 -20.92 9.08
CA ARG A 387 18.14 -20.21 8.82
C ARG A 387 17.98 -18.83 8.20
N ARG A 388 16.92 -18.61 7.43
CA ARG A 388 16.74 -17.38 6.65
C ARG A 388 16.59 -16.14 7.52
N LYS A 389 17.02 -15.00 6.97
CA LYS A 389 16.73 -13.66 7.50
C LYS A 389 15.67 -13.01 6.62
N MET A 390 14.70 -12.33 7.23
CA MET A 390 13.65 -11.59 6.52
C MET A 390 13.40 -10.26 7.22
N MET A 391 13.02 -9.25 6.45
CA MET A 391 12.43 -8.03 7.01
C MET A 391 10.91 -8.15 6.97
N VAL A 392 10.26 -7.89 8.11
CA VAL A 392 8.80 -7.79 8.19
C VAL A 392 8.41 -6.37 7.81
N VAL A 393 7.47 -6.22 6.89
CA VAL A 393 6.95 -4.90 6.52
C VAL A 393 5.85 -4.54 7.52
N THR A 394 6.01 -3.41 8.20
CA THR A 394 5.04 -2.88 9.16
C THR A 394 4.50 -1.53 8.70
N LEU A 395 3.29 -1.18 9.15
CA LEU A 395 2.68 0.13 8.90
C LEU A 395 2.50 0.86 10.24
N GLU A 396 3.50 1.66 10.61
CA GLU A 396 3.53 2.38 11.89
C GLU A 396 2.76 3.70 11.85
N ASP A 397 2.99 4.49 10.79
CA ASP A 397 2.37 5.78 10.54
C ASP A 397 1.79 5.81 9.12
N THR A 398 0.46 5.85 9.02
CA THR A 398 -0.27 5.88 7.74
C THR A 398 -0.13 7.23 7.04
N VAL A 399 0.03 8.33 7.77
CA VAL A 399 0.20 9.67 7.22
C VAL A 399 1.56 9.77 6.55
N GLU A 400 2.61 9.37 7.25
CA GLU A 400 3.97 9.39 6.71
C GLU A 400 4.11 8.41 5.53
N ALA A 401 3.52 7.22 5.63
CA ALA A 401 3.49 6.25 4.54
C ALA A 401 2.79 6.81 3.30
N ASP A 402 1.58 7.38 3.42
CA ASP A 402 0.87 8.00 2.29
C ASP A 402 1.71 9.08 1.62
N ARG A 403 2.26 10.00 2.43
CA ARG A 403 3.11 11.09 1.93
C ARG A 403 4.35 10.57 1.22
N THR A 404 5.00 9.54 1.76
CA THR A 404 6.20 8.94 1.17
C THR A 404 5.88 8.29 -0.17
N PHE A 405 4.82 7.47 -0.25
CA PHE A 405 4.40 6.85 -1.52
C PHE A 405 3.98 7.91 -2.54
N THR A 406 3.20 8.91 -2.16
CA THR A 406 2.81 10.00 -3.09
C THR A 406 4.01 10.79 -3.58
N THR A 407 5.00 11.08 -2.72
CA THR A 407 6.21 11.82 -3.12
C THR A 407 7.08 10.99 -4.07
N LEU A 408 7.33 9.72 -3.75
CA LEU A 408 8.24 8.87 -4.52
C LEU A 408 7.59 8.30 -5.78
N MET A 409 6.31 7.96 -5.72
CA MET A 409 5.61 7.21 -6.77
C MET A 409 4.59 8.06 -7.53
N GLY A 410 4.19 9.23 -7.00
CA GLY A 410 3.16 10.11 -7.56
C GLY A 410 3.61 10.97 -8.74
N GLU A 411 2.70 11.77 -9.30
CA GLU A 411 2.92 12.48 -10.57
C GLU A 411 3.93 13.63 -10.49
N GLN A 412 4.00 14.30 -9.34
CA GLN A 412 4.81 15.49 -9.13
C GLN A 412 6.32 15.17 -9.14
N VAL A 413 7.08 15.89 -9.97
CA VAL A 413 8.53 15.68 -10.15
C VAL A 413 9.35 16.45 -9.12
N GLU A 414 9.00 17.71 -8.84
CA GLU A 414 9.77 18.57 -7.93
C GLU A 414 9.90 18.01 -6.51
N PRO A 415 8.81 17.58 -5.83
CA PRO A 415 8.93 17.03 -4.48
C PRO A 415 9.81 15.79 -4.42
N ARG A 416 9.73 14.95 -5.46
CA ARG A 416 10.56 13.76 -5.61
C ARG A 416 12.04 14.13 -5.80
N ARG A 417 12.33 15.11 -6.66
CA ARG A 417 13.70 15.57 -6.88
C ARG A 417 14.31 16.08 -5.58
N LYS A 418 13.58 16.95 -4.87
CA LYS A 418 14.01 17.47 -3.57
C LYS A 418 14.25 16.35 -2.56
N PHE A 419 13.35 15.37 -2.48
CA PHE A 419 13.55 14.19 -1.63
C PHE A 419 14.86 13.46 -1.98
N ILE A 420 15.14 13.25 -3.27
CA ILE A 420 16.38 12.59 -3.71
C ILE A 420 17.60 13.43 -3.33
N GLU A 421 17.58 14.74 -3.55
CA GLU A 421 18.67 15.67 -3.22
C GLU A 421 18.96 15.67 -1.71
N ASP A 422 17.91 15.81 -0.89
CA ASP A 422 18.01 15.84 0.58
C ASP A 422 18.53 14.51 1.16
N ASN A 423 18.30 13.39 0.45
CA ASN A 423 18.68 12.04 0.89
C ASN A 423 19.86 11.44 0.11
N ALA A 424 20.46 12.16 -0.84
CA ALA A 424 21.53 11.66 -1.70
C ALA A 424 22.77 11.21 -0.89
N ILE A 425 22.99 11.81 0.28
CA ILE A 425 24.13 11.50 1.17
C ILE A 425 24.07 10.06 1.70
N TYR A 426 22.88 9.44 1.75
CA TYR A 426 22.72 8.05 2.20
C TYR A 426 23.09 7.02 1.12
N VAL A 427 23.34 7.43 -0.12
CA VAL A 427 23.65 6.52 -1.22
C VAL A 427 25.17 6.36 -1.33
N SER A 428 25.70 5.28 -0.74
CA SER A 428 27.14 4.95 -0.82
C SER A 428 27.51 4.17 -2.09
N ASN A 429 26.54 3.45 -2.69
CA ASN A 429 26.74 2.59 -3.85
C ASN A 429 25.70 2.93 -4.93
N LEU A 430 26.06 3.80 -5.87
CA LEU A 430 25.43 3.83 -7.19
C LEU A 430 26.20 2.85 -8.07
N ASP A 431 25.50 1.88 -8.67
CA ASP A 431 26.07 1.17 -9.82
C ASP A 431 26.26 2.21 -10.93
N VAL A 432 27.53 2.58 -11.18
CA VAL A 432 27.97 3.43 -12.31
C VAL A 432 28.40 2.56 -13.47
#